data_AF-A0A7J9H0S0-F1
#
_entry.id   AF-A0A7J9H0S0-F1
#
_cell.length_a   1.000
_cell.length_b   1.000
_cell.length_c   1.000
_cell.angle_alpha   90.00
_cell.angle_beta   90.00
_cell.angle_gamma   90.00
#
_symmetry.space_group_name_H-M   'P 1'
#
loop_
_entity.id
_entity.type
_entity.pdbx_description
1 polymer ?
#
loop_
_entity_poly.entity_id
_entity_poly.type
_entity_poly.pdbx_seq_one_letter_code
_entity_poly.pdbx_strand_id
1 'polypeptide(L)'
;MNYLKNFHPFDLHFKKHCEEGKLPNYVVIEQRYFDLLSVPANDDHPSHDVSEGQKFVKEVYEALRSSPQWKEMLLVITYDEHGGFYDHVPTPTTGVPSPDDIVGPEPYHFKFDRLGVRVPTFFVSPWIEPGTGKSSESPLLFSFNLCYLDHVCMVMEFAVIHRPLGPYPTSEFEHSSIPATVKKIFNLKEFLTKRDAWAATFEGVINRKNPRVDCPVTLPEPVKMRPTEAKETAKLSDFQKELVQMAAVLNGDHKSDMYPHKLVEKMTVAQAAKYVNGAFNKFCDECQRGGIHESEIVELGKQVERPEGRSFIYKFFKCLVCHD
;
A
#
# COMPACT_ATOMS: atom_id res chain seq x y z
N MET A 1 -32.76 6.84 6.86
CA MET A 1 -32.18 6.29 8.12
C MET A 1 -31.12 7.27 8.62
N ASN A 2 -31.15 7.63 9.90
CA ASN A 2 -30.17 8.58 10.47
C ASN A 2 -28.97 7.81 11.04
N TYR A 3 -27.98 7.54 10.20
CA TYR A 3 -26.77 6.79 10.57
C TYR A 3 -25.77 7.62 11.39
N LEU A 4 -25.99 8.92 11.55
CA LEU A 4 -25.09 9.82 12.30
C LEU A 4 -24.92 9.38 13.75
N LYS A 5 -25.91 8.68 14.33
CA LYS A 5 -25.83 8.14 15.70
C LYS A 5 -24.83 6.99 15.86
N ASN A 6 -24.36 6.39 14.76
CA ASN A 6 -23.40 5.29 14.77
C ASN A 6 -21.95 5.77 14.71
N PHE A 7 -21.71 7.07 14.54
CA PHE A 7 -20.37 7.65 14.54
C PHE A 7 -20.03 8.14 15.95
N HIS A 8 -18.90 7.65 16.46
CA HIS A 8 -18.48 7.90 17.83
C HIS A 8 -17.02 8.38 17.86
N PRO A 9 -16.68 9.41 18.65
CA PRO A 9 -15.31 9.84 18.84
C PRO A 9 -14.43 8.73 19.45
N PHE A 10 -13.25 8.52 18.86
CA PHE A 10 -12.29 7.51 19.30
C PHE A 10 -11.84 7.71 20.76
N ASP A 11 -11.36 8.91 21.10
CA ASP A 11 -10.72 9.17 22.40
C ASP A 11 -11.65 9.06 23.61
N LEU A 12 -12.95 9.26 23.40
CA LEU A 12 -13.93 9.27 24.50
C LEU A 12 -14.82 8.02 24.48
N HIS A 13 -15.51 7.78 23.37
CA HIS A 13 -16.55 6.75 23.33
C HIS A 13 -15.97 5.36 23.10
N PHE A 14 -15.04 5.20 22.15
CA PHE A 14 -14.47 3.90 21.86
C PHE A 14 -13.71 3.34 23.07
N LYS A 15 -12.78 4.11 23.66
CA LYS A 15 -12.01 3.70 24.85
C LYS A 15 -12.94 3.33 26.03
N LYS A 16 -13.96 4.15 26.30
CA LYS A 16 -14.97 3.85 27.33
C LYS A 16 -15.78 2.59 27.03
N HIS A 17 -16.17 2.35 25.78
CA HIS A 17 -16.88 1.13 25.40
C HIS A 17 -15.99 -0.12 25.54
N CYS A 18 -14.68 0.00 25.26
CA CYS A 18 -13.72 -1.07 25.54
C CYS A 18 -13.69 -1.40 27.03
N GLU A 19 -13.50 -0.39 27.89
CA GLU A 19 -13.44 -0.53 29.36
C GLU A 19 -14.71 -1.15 29.94
N GLU A 20 -15.88 -0.69 29.49
CA GLU A 20 -17.18 -1.16 29.99
C GLU A 20 -17.65 -2.47 29.37
N GLY A 21 -16.95 -2.98 28.34
CA GLY A 21 -17.37 -4.18 27.60
C GLY A 21 -18.67 -3.97 26.81
N LYS A 22 -18.81 -2.80 26.17
CA LYS A 22 -20.00 -2.38 25.42
C LYS A 22 -19.75 -2.16 23.93
N LEU A 23 -18.65 -2.70 23.39
CA LEU A 23 -18.44 -2.63 21.95
C LEU A 23 -19.51 -3.45 21.21
N PRO A 24 -20.08 -2.93 20.11
CA PRO A 24 -20.99 -3.69 19.28
C PRO A 24 -20.24 -4.80 18.53
N ASN A 25 -20.99 -5.73 17.95
CA ASN A 25 -20.43 -6.90 17.27
C ASN A 25 -19.57 -6.56 16.03
N TYR A 26 -19.77 -5.38 15.44
CA TYR A 26 -18.97 -4.90 14.31
C TYR A 26 -18.63 -3.42 14.53
N VAL A 27 -17.34 -3.10 14.50
CA VAL A 27 -16.79 -1.76 14.70
C VAL A 27 -15.80 -1.51 13.57
N VAL A 28 -15.94 -0.38 12.89
CA VAL A 28 -14.90 0.16 12.00
C VAL A 28 -14.24 1.31 12.74
N ILE A 29 -12.91 1.28 12.80
CA ILE A 29 -12.10 2.31 13.44
C ILE A 29 -11.38 3.04 12.33
N GLU A 30 -11.65 4.33 12.22
CA GLU A 30 -11.02 5.22 11.26
C GLU A 30 -9.98 6.08 11.96
N GLN A 31 -8.84 6.24 11.30
CA GLN A 31 -7.75 7.11 11.66
C GLN A 31 -8.09 8.59 11.43
N ARG A 32 -7.22 9.46 11.92
CA ARG A 32 -7.22 10.89 11.61
C ARG A 32 -6.37 11.14 10.36
N TYR A 33 -7.04 11.43 9.27
CA TYR A 33 -6.44 11.68 7.95
C TYR A 33 -5.71 13.03 7.81
N PHE A 34 -5.97 13.99 8.69
CA PHE A 34 -5.46 15.35 8.54
C PHE A 34 -4.84 15.87 9.83
N ASP A 35 -3.76 16.62 9.67
CA ASP A 35 -3.19 17.41 10.75
C ASP A 35 -4.21 18.44 11.24
N LEU A 36 -4.46 18.42 12.55
CA LEU A 36 -5.24 19.43 13.25
C LEU A 36 -4.28 20.35 14.02
N LEU A 37 -4.75 21.56 14.34
CA LEU A 37 -3.99 22.62 15.04
C LEU A 37 -3.15 22.15 16.24
N SER A 38 -3.56 21.08 16.92
CA SER A 38 -2.87 20.57 18.12
C SER A 38 -2.70 19.06 18.15
N VAL A 39 -3.08 18.35 17.07
CA VAL A 39 -2.97 16.90 17.03
C VAL A 39 -2.65 16.45 15.59
N PRO A 40 -1.54 15.72 15.37
CA PRO A 40 -1.14 15.32 14.02
C PRO A 40 -2.08 14.27 13.44
N ALA A 41 -2.04 14.08 12.12
CA ALA A 41 -2.59 12.89 11.48
C ALA A 41 -1.88 11.61 11.99
N ASN A 42 -2.58 10.49 11.94
CA ASN A 42 -2.11 9.20 12.45
C ASN A 42 -2.51 8.05 11.52
N ASP A 43 -2.39 8.27 10.21
CA ASP A 43 -2.90 7.42 9.14
C ASP A 43 -1.82 6.63 8.39
N ASP A 44 -0.56 6.70 8.82
CA ASP A 44 0.62 6.18 8.12
C ASP A 44 0.81 6.76 6.70
N HIS A 45 0.00 7.73 6.26
CA HIS A 45 0.04 8.27 4.90
C HIS A 45 1.17 9.30 4.76
N PRO A 46 2.00 9.25 3.69
CA PRO A 46 2.98 10.30 3.44
C PRO A 46 2.35 11.69 3.26
N SER A 47 2.88 12.76 3.82
CA SER A 47 4.16 12.89 4.53
C SER A 47 4.04 12.80 6.06
N HIS A 48 2.94 12.30 6.60
CA HIS A 48 2.73 12.22 8.05
C HIS A 48 3.76 11.30 8.72
N ASP A 49 4.01 11.56 10.01
CA ASP A 49 4.94 10.78 10.80
C ASP A 49 4.33 9.41 11.13
N VAL A 50 4.89 8.37 10.54
CA VAL A 50 4.52 6.95 10.74
C VAL A 50 4.43 6.58 12.23
N SER A 51 5.28 7.17 13.09
CA SER A 51 5.22 6.86 14.50
C SER A 51 3.89 7.25 15.15
N GLU A 52 3.16 8.23 14.61
CA GLU A 52 1.81 8.58 15.07
C GLU A 52 0.78 7.53 14.66
N GLY A 53 0.86 6.99 13.43
CA GLY A 53 0.00 5.88 13.01
C GLY A 53 0.26 4.60 13.79
N GLN A 54 1.53 4.29 14.06
CA GLN A 54 1.89 3.15 14.90
C GLN A 54 1.45 3.33 16.37
N LYS A 55 1.46 4.56 16.91
CA LYS A 55 0.88 4.85 18.24
C LYS A 55 -0.63 4.60 18.24
N PHE A 56 -1.32 5.01 17.19
CA PHE A 56 -2.75 4.77 17.05
C PHE A 56 -3.09 3.27 17.04
N VAL A 57 -2.37 2.46 16.25
CA VAL A 57 -2.53 0.99 16.24
C VAL A 57 -2.31 0.40 17.64
N LYS A 58 -1.26 0.86 18.35
CA LYS A 58 -1.00 0.45 19.74
C LYS A 58 -2.14 0.83 20.67
N GLU A 59 -2.64 2.06 20.61
CA GLU A 59 -3.75 2.51 21.45
C GLU A 59 -5.02 1.70 21.23
N VAL A 60 -5.35 1.40 19.97
CA VAL A 60 -6.47 0.52 19.61
C VAL A 60 -6.28 -0.86 20.22
N TYR A 61 -5.10 -1.47 20.01
CA TYR A 61 -4.80 -2.80 20.54
C TYR A 61 -4.91 -2.85 22.06
N GLU A 62 -4.26 -1.94 22.78
CA GLU A 62 -4.22 -1.95 24.24
C GLU A 62 -5.60 -1.68 24.86
N ALA A 63 -6.43 -0.82 24.23
CA ALA A 63 -7.81 -0.62 24.63
C ALA A 63 -8.65 -1.90 24.46
N LEU A 64 -8.53 -2.59 23.32
CA LEU A 64 -9.24 -3.86 23.08
C LEU A 64 -8.73 -4.98 24.00
N ARG A 65 -7.41 -5.05 24.18
CA ARG A 65 -6.73 -6.08 24.97
C ARG A 65 -7.07 -6.01 26.47
N SER A 66 -7.32 -4.81 26.98
CA SER A 66 -7.77 -4.58 28.35
C SER A 66 -9.28 -4.76 28.55
N SER A 67 -10.05 -4.85 27.46
CA SER A 67 -11.50 -5.02 27.51
C SER A 67 -11.89 -6.39 28.10
N PRO A 68 -12.97 -6.47 28.92
CA PRO A 68 -13.55 -7.75 29.31
C PRO A 68 -14.06 -8.57 28.10
N GLN A 69 -14.31 -7.93 26.95
CA GLN A 69 -14.72 -8.59 25.70
C GLN A 69 -13.55 -9.15 24.86
N TRP A 70 -12.28 -8.99 25.28
CA TRP A 70 -11.10 -9.41 24.48
C TRP A 70 -11.17 -10.84 23.95
N LYS A 71 -11.72 -11.77 24.73
CA LYS A 71 -11.87 -13.18 24.35
C LYS A 71 -12.88 -13.42 23.23
N GLU A 72 -13.60 -12.40 22.78
CA GLU A 72 -14.61 -12.48 21.73
C GLU A 72 -14.25 -11.62 20.50
N MET A 73 -13.01 -11.13 20.44
CA MET A 73 -12.58 -10.17 19.42
C MET A 73 -11.68 -10.78 18.34
N LEU A 74 -11.90 -10.32 17.11
CA LEU A 74 -10.94 -10.37 16.02
C LEU A 74 -10.68 -8.93 15.58
N LEU A 75 -9.47 -8.44 15.81
CA LEU A 75 -9.00 -7.17 15.27
C LEU A 75 -8.37 -7.44 13.90
N VAL A 76 -8.88 -6.76 12.87
CA VAL A 76 -8.33 -6.76 11.52
C VAL A 76 -7.75 -5.38 11.26
N ILE A 77 -6.45 -5.30 10.99
CA ILE A 77 -5.77 -4.07 10.62
C ILE A 77 -5.43 -4.20 9.13
N THR A 78 -5.93 -3.28 8.30
CA THR A 78 -5.68 -3.30 6.86
C THR A 78 -5.43 -1.90 6.36
N TYR A 79 -4.77 -1.80 5.22
CA TYR A 79 -4.52 -0.53 4.52
C TYR A 79 -5.45 -0.42 3.33
N ASP A 80 -5.89 0.78 3.00
CA ASP A 80 -6.75 1.06 1.84
C ASP A 80 -5.97 0.94 0.52
N GLU A 81 -4.70 1.34 0.52
CA GLU A 81 -3.80 1.28 -0.62
C GLU A 81 -2.34 0.94 -0.23
N HIS A 82 -1.47 0.81 -1.24
CA HIS A 82 -0.11 0.26 -1.12
C HIS A 82 1.01 1.29 -0.88
N GLY A 83 0.72 2.59 -0.87
CA GLY A 83 1.67 3.67 -0.66
C GLY A 83 2.54 4.00 -1.89
N GLY A 84 2.23 3.45 -3.07
CA GLY A 84 3.05 3.62 -4.28
C GLY A 84 4.38 2.84 -4.28
N PHE A 85 4.60 1.98 -3.29
CA PHE A 85 5.80 1.15 -3.20
C PHE A 85 5.74 -0.02 -4.17
N TYR A 86 6.90 -0.42 -4.70
CA TYR A 86 6.99 -1.57 -5.60
C TYR A 86 6.60 -2.89 -4.89
N ASP A 87 5.73 -3.66 -5.53
CA ASP A 87 5.48 -5.07 -5.19
C ASP A 87 5.85 -5.96 -6.39
N HIS A 88 6.53 -7.07 -6.11
CA HIS A 88 6.96 -8.02 -7.14
C HIS A 88 5.86 -8.99 -7.57
N VAL A 89 4.77 -9.12 -6.80
CA VAL A 89 3.68 -10.06 -7.09
C VAL A 89 2.74 -9.43 -8.11
N PRO A 90 2.57 -10.06 -9.29
CA PRO A 90 1.61 -9.58 -10.28
C PRO A 90 0.19 -9.58 -9.74
N THR A 91 -0.60 -8.58 -10.12
CA THR A 91 -1.98 -8.48 -9.65
C THR A 91 -2.88 -9.52 -10.36
N PRO A 92 -3.81 -10.17 -9.65
CA PRO A 92 -4.77 -11.08 -10.26
C PRO A 92 -5.68 -10.39 -11.27
N THR A 93 -5.75 -10.93 -12.49
CA THR A 93 -6.53 -10.40 -13.62
C THR A 93 -7.48 -11.40 -14.25
N THR A 94 -7.50 -12.66 -13.77
CA THR A 94 -8.31 -13.75 -14.34
C THR A 94 -9.22 -14.33 -13.27
N GLY A 95 -10.50 -14.54 -13.59
CA GLY A 95 -11.46 -15.15 -12.67
C GLY A 95 -11.90 -14.23 -11.52
N VAL A 96 -11.65 -12.93 -11.65
CA VAL A 96 -11.93 -11.88 -10.68
C VAL A 96 -13.24 -11.19 -11.11
N PRO A 97 -14.39 -11.42 -10.44
CA PRO A 97 -15.68 -10.90 -10.91
C PRO A 97 -15.81 -9.39 -10.68
N SER A 98 -16.50 -8.69 -11.56
CA SER A 98 -16.94 -7.31 -11.30
C SER A 98 -17.93 -7.28 -10.11
N PRO A 99 -18.01 -6.18 -9.35
CA PRO A 99 -19.03 -5.99 -8.34
C PRO A 99 -20.38 -5.70 -9.03
N ASP A 100 -21.09 -6.75 -9.43
CA ASP A 100 -22.41 -6.69 -10.10
C ASP A 100 -22.43 -5.88 -11.39
N ASP A 101 -21.40 -6.05 -12.22
CA ASP A 101 -21.30 -5.38 -13.51
C ASP A 101 -21.24 -3.84 -13.40
N ILE A 102 -20.99 -3.31 -12.19
CA ILE A 102 -20.69 -1.90 -11.94
C ILE A 102 -19.35 -1.58 -12.58
N VAL A 103 -19.34 -0.51 -13.36
CA VAL A 103 -18.15 0.02 -14.03
C VAL A 103 -17.82 1.41 -13.50
N GLY A 104 -16.55 1.79 -13.63
CA GLY A 104 -16.09 3.15 -13.35
C GLY A 104 -16.76 4.16 -14.28
N PRO A 105 -16.71 5.46 -13.93
CA PRO A 105 -17.27 6.51 -14.77
C PRO A 105 -16.55 6.62 -16.12
N GLU A 106 -17.15 7.37 -17.03
CA GLU A 106 -16.50 7.82 -18.27
C GLU A 106 -15.17 8.56 -18.00
N PRO A 107 -14.23 8.53 -18.96
CA PRO A 107 -14.30 7.86 -20.26
C PRO A 107 -13.92 6.36 -20.22
N TYR A 108 -13.27 5.92 -19.14
CA TYR A 108 -12.54 4.64 -19.13
C TYR A 108 -13.40 3.41 -18.86
N HIS A 109 -14.57 3.57 -18.22
CA HIS A 109 -15.49 2.46 -17.91
C HIS A 109 -14.78 1.26 -17.27
N PHE A 110 -13.89 1.52 -16.31
CA PHE A 110 -13.07 0.49 -15.70
C PHE A 110 -13.94 -0.61 -15.08
N LYS A 111 -13.77 -1.86 -15.51
CA LYS A 111 -14.71 -2.95 -15.23
C LYS A 111 -14.61 -3.55 -13.83
N PHE A 112 -13.56 -3.19 -13.09
CA PHE A 112 -13.24 -3.82 -11.80
C PHE A 112 -13.20 -5.35 -11.88
N ASP A 113 -12.71 -5.91 -12.98
CA ASP A 113 -12.55 -7.36 -13.23
C ASP A 113 -11.11 -7.85 -12.96
N ARG A 114 -10.39 -7.10 -12.13
CA ARG A 114 -9.01 -7.36 -11.68
C ARG A 114 -8.81 -6.81 -10.27
N LEU A 115 -7.74 -7.26 -9.61
CA LEU A 115 -7.32 -6.72 -8.32
C LEU A 115 -6.20 -5.68 -8.47
N GLY A 116 -6.06 -4.86 -7.44
CA GLY A 116 -4.97 -3.90 -7.29
C GLY A 116 -3.69 -4.54 -6.73
N VAL A 117 -2.72 -3.68 -6.43
CA VAL A 117 -1.48 -4.08 -5.74
C VAL A 117 -1.82 -4.58 -4.34
N ARG A 118 -1.01 -5.50 -3.83
CA ARG A 118 -1.17 -6.04 -2.48
C ARG A 118 -1.01 -4.95 -1.43
N VAL A 119 -1.81 -5.07 -0.38
CA VAL A 119 -1.70 -4.27 0.85
C VAL A 119 -1.45 -5.21 2.03
N PRO A 120 -0.75 -4.76 3.08
CA PRO A 120 -0.60 -5.56 4.29
C PRO A 120 -1.94 -5.64 5.05
N THR A 121 -2.22 -6.82 5.60
CA THR A 121 -3.37 -7.06 6.49
C THR A 121 -2.93 -7.92 7.66
N PHE A 122 -3.27 -7.50 8.87
CA PHE A 122 -2.92 -8.18 10.12
C PHE A 122 -4.19 -8.64 10.85
N PHE A 123 -4.10 -9.83 11.43
CA PHE A 123 -5.17 -10.41 12.24
C PHE A 123 -4.67 -10.60 13.66
N VAL A 124 -5.44 -10.09 14.62
CA VAL A 124 -5.07 -10.07 16.02
C VAL A 124 -6.25 -10.58 16.85
N SER A 125 -6.03 -11.70 17.55
CA SER A 125 -7.07 -12.35 18.36
C SER A 125 -6.46 -13.38 19.30
N PRO A 126 -7.05 -13.63 20.48
CA PRO A 126 -6.63 -14.75 21.32
C PRO A 126 -6.91 -16.12 20.68
N TRP A 127 -7.66 -16.18 19.58
CA TRP A 127 -7.98 -17.43 18.89
C TRP A 127 -7.04 -17.77 17.73
N ILE A 128 -5.94 -17.02 17.59
CA ILE A 128 -4.92 -17.22 16.56
C ILE A 128 -3.66 -17.79 17.23
N GLU A 129 -3.12 -18.86 16.66
CA GLU A 129 -1.86 -19.47 17.10
C GLU A 129 -0.68 -18.48 16.97
N PRO A 130 0.17 -18.35 18.01
CA PRO A 130 1.45 -17.66 17.88
C PRO A 130 2.27 -18.21 16.70
N GLY A 131 2.76 -17.34 15.82
CA GLY A 131 3.77 -17.69 14.82
C GLY A 131 3.35 -18.79 13.84
N THR A 132 2.09 -18.84 13.40
CA THR A 132 1.62 -19.84 12.43
C THR A 132 2.17 -19.59 11.02
N GLY A 133 3.45 -19.92 10.81
CA GLY A 133 4.17 -19.75 9.56
C GLY A 133 5.45 -20.58 9.52
N LYS A 134 5.38 -21.87 9.86
CA LYS A 134 6.44 -22.82 9.50
C LYS A 134 6.04 -23.55 8.22
N SER A 135 6.37 -22.97 7.06
CA SER A 135 6.55 -23.74 5.83
C SER A 135 8.03 -23.69 5.43
N SER A 136 8.61 -24.86 5.21
CA SER A 136 10.00 -25.11 4.82
C SER A 136 10.29 -24.82 3.35
N GLU A 137 9.53 -23.92 2.73
CA GLU A 137 9.78 -23.45 1.37
C GLU A 137 9.63 -21.92 1.38
N SER A 138 10.75 -21.23 1.16
CA SER A 138 10.88 -19.81 0.80
C SER A 138 9.90 -18.84 1.50
N PRO A 139 10.30 -18.12 2.56
CA PRO A 139 9.45 -17.11 3.16
C PRO A 139 9.37 -15.89 2.24
N LEU A 140 8.42 -15.87 1.32
CA LEU A 140 7.88 -14.60 0.84
C LEU A 140 6.90 -14.11 1.91
N LEU A 141 7.47 -13.51 2.95
CA LEU A 141 6.80 -12.45 3.69
C LEU A 141 6.19 -11.49 2.65
N PHE A 142 5.06 -10.89 2.97
CA PHE A 142 4.70 -9.59 2.40
C PHE A 142 5.76 -8.58 2.88
N SER A 143 6.92 -8.61 2.24
CA SER A 143 8.04 -7.72 2.52
C SER A 143 7.79 -6.48 1.67
N PHE A 144 6.93 -5.60 2.17
CA PHE A 144 7.20 -4.17 2.01
C PHE A 144 8.25 -3.80 3.05
N ASN A 145 9.08 -2.81 2.74
CA ASN A 145 10.11 -2.28 3.64
C ASN A 145 9.61 -2.28 5.09
N LEU A 146 10.19 -3.16 5.93
CA LEU A 146 9.85 -3.32 7.34
C LEU A 146 10.00 -2.03 8.17
N CYS A 147 10.59 -0.97 7.60
CA CYS A 147 10.82 0.30 8.28
C CYS A 147 9.56 0.91 8.92
N TYR A 148 8.34 0.61 8.42
CA TYR A 148 7.10 1.16 8.98
C TYR A 148 6.60 0.45 10.25
N LEU A 149 6.97 -0.81 10.49
CA LEU A 149 6.30 -1.70 11.46
C LEU A 149 7.29 -2.38 12.42
N ASP A 150 8.47 -1.79 12.62
CA ASP A 150 9.60 -2.43 13.31
C ASP A 150 9.35 -2.76 14.80
N HIS A 151 8.33 -2.19 15.46
CA HIS A 151 8.20 -2.31 16.91
C HIS A 151 6.87 -2.87 17.43
N VAL A 152 5.73 -2.44 16.90
CA VAL A 152 4.43 -2.95 17.35
C VAL A 152 4.18 -4.35 16.81
N CYS A 153 4.48 -4.53 15.53
CA CYS A 153 4.19 -5.75 14.83
C CYS A 153 5.21 -6.85 15.17
N MET A 154 6.52 -6.58 15.20
CA MET A 154 7.53 -7.63 15.47
C MET A 154 7.38 -8.38 16.81
N VAL A 155 6.67 -7.82 17.79
CA VAL A 155 6.40 -8.50 19.08
C VAL A 155 5.20 -9.44 18.99
N MET A 156 4.32 -9.24 17.99
CA MET A 156 3.23 -10.15 17.69
C MET A 156 3.75 -11.20 16.71
N GLU A 157 3.95 -12.43 17.18
CA GLU A 157 4.39 -13.52 16.31
C GLU A 157 3.37 -13.73 15.17
N PHE A 158 3.76 -13.39 13.94
CA PHE A 158 2.85 -13.41 12.78
C PHE A 158 2.81 -14.76 12.07
N ALA A 159 1.62 -15.02 11.52
CA ALA A 159 1.35 -16.04 10.53
C ALA A 159 1.29 -15.38 9.14
N VAL A 160 1.97 -15.95 8.14
CA VAL A 160 1.82 -15.51 6.75
C VAL A 160 0.87 -16.48 6.05
N ILE A 161 -0.27 -15.97 5.59
CA ILE A 161 -1.25 -16.73 4.83
C ILE A 161 -1.17 -16.27 3.38
N HIS A 162 -0.64 -17.13 2.51
CA HIS A 162 -0.33 -16.74 1.12
C HIS A 162 -1.53 -16.75 0.18
N ARG A 163 -2.44 -17.72 0.31
CA ARG A 163 -3.64 -17.83 -0.53
C ARG A 163 -4.80 -18.47 0.22
N PRO A 164 -6.04 -18.06 -0.07
CA PRO A 164 -7.22 -18.70 0.49
C PRO A 164 -7.54 -20.02 -0.22
N LEU A 165 -8.38 -20.84 0.42
CA LEU A 165 -8.85 -22.13 -0.11
C LEU A 165 -10.16 -22.02 -0.92
N GLY A 166 -10.82 -20.86 -0.91
CA GLY A 166 -12.12 -20.70 -1.53
C GLY A 166 -12.75 -19.34 -1.22
N PRO A 167 -14.04 -19.14 -1.55
CA PRO A 167 -15.01 -20.15 -1.99
C PRO A 167 -14.80 -20.73 -3.40
N TYR A 168 -14.01 -20.06 -4.25
CA TYR A 168 -13.66 -20.53 -5.58
C TYR A 168 -12.13 -20.76 -5.71
N PRO A 169 -11.66 -21.58 -6.67
CA PRO A 169 -10.22 -21.77 -6.89
C PRO A 169 -9.44 -20.49 -7.25
N THR A 170 -10.16 -19.46 -7.72
CA THR A 170 -9.61 -18.15 -8.07
C THR A 170 -9.79 -17.11 -6.98
N SER A 171 -10.48 -17.43 -5.88
CA SER A 171 -10.70 -16.49 -4.78
C SER A 171 -9.36 -16.01 -4.22
N GLU A 172 -9.31 -14.75 -3.82
CA GLU A 172 -8.16 -14.13 -3.17
C GLU A 172 -8.61 -13.44 -1.88
N PHE A 173 -7.65 -13.11 -1.01
CA PHE A 173 -7.88 -12.15 0.06
C PHE A 173 -7.74 -10.74 -0.50
N GLU A 174 -8.80 -9.95 -0.38
CA GLU A 174 -8.88 -8.54 -0.78
C GLU A 174 -9.92 -7.81 0.10
N HIS A 175 -10.10 -6.51 -0.05
CA HIS A 175 -10.96 -5.73 0.87
C HIS A 175 -12.38 -6.27 1.02
N SER A 176 -12.95 -6.87 -0.03
CA SER A 176 -14.28 -7.48 0.00
C SER A 176 -14.34 -8.78 0.81
N SER A 177 -13.18 -9.33 1.22
CA SER A 177 -13.09 -10.39 2.23
C SER A 177 -13.65 -9.94 3.59
N ILE A 178 -13.63 -8.64 3.91
CA ILE A 178 -14.20 -8.09 5.14
C ILE A 178 -15.73 -8.26 5.14
N PRO A 179 -16.50 -7.68 4.20
CA PRO A 179 -17.95 -7.88 4.16
C PRO A 179 -18.33 -9.35 3.92
N ALA A 180 -17.55 -10.12 3.16
CA ALA A 180 -17.77 -11.57 3.01
C ALA A 180 -17.68 -12.31 4.36
N THR A 181 -16.68 -11.96 5.17
CA THR A 181 -16.49 -12.54 6.51
C THR A 181 -17.59 -12.11 7.46
N VAL A 182 -17.97 -10.83 7.46
CA VAL A 182 -19.08 -10.29 8.27
C VAL A 182 -20.39 -11.00 7.92
N LYS A 183 -20.70 -11.14 6.63
CA LYS A 183 -21.87 -11.88 6.13
C LYS A 183 -21.90 -13.29 6.73
N LYS A 184 -20.78 -13.99 6.69
CA LYS A 184 -20.68 -15.38 7.15
C LYS A 184 -20.78 -15.50 8.68
N ILE A 185 -20.02 -14.71 9.43
CA ILE A 185 -19.99 -14.74 10.90
C ILE A 185 -21.36 -14.37 11.48
N PHE A 186 -22.05 -13.37 10.92
CA PHE A 186 -23.37 -12.94 11.40
C PHE A 186 -24.54 -13.60 10.69
N ASN A 187 -24.26 -14.60 9.82
CA ASN A 187 -25.28 -15.32 9.06
C ASN A 187 -26.27 -14.39 8.34
N LEU A 188 -25.76 -13.34 7.70
CA LEU A 188 -26.57 -12.41 6.93
C LEU A 188 -27.11 -13.09 5.68
N LYS A 189 -28.30 -12.66 5.23
CA LYS A 189 -29.07 -13.34 4.17
C LYS A 189 -28.33 -13.40 2.84
N GLU A 190 -27.72 -12.29 2.44
CA GLU A 190 -27.17 -12.10 1.10
C GLU A 190 -25.79 -11.46 1.20
N PHE A 191 -24.97 -11.67 0.17
CA PHE A 191 -23.75 -10.88 -0.06
C PHE A 191 -24.14 -9.51 -0.62
N LEU A 192 -23.26 -8.52 -0.50
CA LEU A 192 -23.50 -7.18 -1.04
C LEU A 192 -23.40 -7.16 -2.56
N THR A 193 -22.52 -7.99 -3.12
CA THR A 193 -22.20 -8.09 -4.56
C THR A 193 -21.69 -9.48 -4.96
N LYS A 194 -21.50 -9.72 -6.26
CA LYS A 194 -20.74 -10.87 -6.77
C LYS A 194 -19.27 -10.89 -6.31
N ARG A 195 -18.68 -9.72 -6.02
CA ARG A 195 -17.26 -9.59 -5.62
C ARG A 195 -17.03 -10.16 -4.22
N ASP A 196 -17.80 -9.75 -3.22
CA ASP A 196 -17.69 -10.31 -1.86
C ASP A 196 -18.26 -11.73 -1.76
N ALA A 197 -19.20 -12.13 -2.62
CA ALA A 197 -19.59 -13.54 -2.75
C ALA A 197 -18.44 -14.44 -3.25
N TRP A 198 -17.51 -13.87 -4.02
CA TRP A 198 -16.31 -14.55 -4.54
C TRP A 198 -15.11 -14.44 -3.60
N ALA A 199 -15.00 -13.35 -2.84
CA ALA A 199 -13.86 -13.09 -1.96
C ALA A 199 -13.71 -14.18 -0.90
N ALA A 200 -12.47 -14.47 -0.53
CA ALA A 200 -12.20 -15.40 0.56
C ALA A 200 -12.59 -14.82 1.91
N THR A 201 -12.94 -15.67 2.86
CA THR A 201 -13.31 -15.28 4.23
C THR A 201 -12.24 -15.66 5.25
N PHE A 202 -12.21 -14.95 6.38
CA PHE A 202 -11.12 -15.06 7.36
C PHE A 202 -11.29 -16.20 8.38
N GLU A 203 -12.28 -17.10 8.25
CA GLU A 203 -12.47 -18.15 9.26
C GLU A 203 -11.25 -19.07 9.43
N GLY A 204 -10.47 -19.28 8.36
CA GLY A 204 -9.26 -20.11 8.40
C GLY A 204 -8.13 -19.51 9.24
N VAL A 205 -8.21 -18.20 9.55
CA VAL A 205 -7.25 -17.52 10.41
C VAL A 205 -7.46 -17.91 11.88
N ILE A 206 -8.72 -18.14 12.28
CA ILE A 206 -9.11 -18.56 13.63
C ILE A 206 -8.85 -20.07 13.75
N ASN A 207 -7.68 -20.44 14.23
CA ASN A 207 -7.15 -21.81 14.17
C ASN A 207 -7.05 -22.50 15.53
N ARG A 208 -7.54 -21.87 16.60
CA ARG A 208 -7.51 -22.42 17.97
C ARG A 208 -8.88 -22.87 18.46
N LYS A 209 -8.89 -23.94 19.27
CA LYS A 209 -10.08 -24.40 20.01
C LYS A 209 -10.30 -23.68 21.34
N ASN A 210 -9.24 -23.11 21.91
CA ASN A 210 -9.27 -22.37 23.17
C ASN A 210 -8.49 -21.06 23.01
N PRO A 211 -9.00 -19.94 23.58
CA PRO A 211 -8.32 -18.67 23.50
C PRO A 211 -7.00 -18.74 24.27
N ARG A 212 -5.93 -18.21 23.68
CA ARG A 212 -4.62 -18.10 24.31
C ARG A 212 -4.64 -17.01 25.38
N VAL A 213 -3.80 -17.16 26.40
CA VAL A 213 -3.74 -16.29 27.59
C VAL A 213 -2.48 -15.45 27.65
N ASP A 214 -1.58 -15.66 26.70
CA ASP A 214 -0.24 -15.09 26.57
C ASP A 214 -0.17 -13.95 25.52
N CYS A 215 -1.31 -13.44 25.04
CA CYS A 215 -1.33 -12.22 24.24
C CYS A 215 -0.74 -11.06 25.07
N PRO A 216 0.24 -10.29 24.54
CA PRO A 216 0.83 -9.14 25.24
C PRO A 216 -0.24 -8.18 25.76
N VAL A 217 -0.12 -7.71 26.99
CA VAL A 217 -1.07 -6.71 27.52
C VAL A 217 -0.76 -5.32 26.97
N THR A 218 0.53 -5.04 26.81
CA THR A 218 1.06 -3.80 26.23
C THR A 218 2.01 -4.12 25.08
N LEU A 219 2.16 -3.15 24.18
CA LEU A 219 3.09 -3.17 23.06
C LEU A 219 4.25 -2.19 23.32
N PRO A 220 5.40 -2.35 22.66
CA PRO A 220 6.48 -1.37 22.75
C PRO A 220 6.04 0.02 22.27
N GLU A 221 6.68 1.06 22.79
CA GLU A 221 6.46 2.42 22.32
C GLU A 221 6.99 2.59 20.88
N PRO A 222 6.17 3.07 19.94
CA PRO A 222 6.62 3.38 18.60
C PRO A 222 7.71 4.45 18.61
N VAL A 223 8.82 4.16 17.96
CA VAL A 223 9.96 5.07 17.86
C VAL A 223 9.78 5.95 16.64
N LYS A 224 9.94 7.27 16.83
CA LYS A 224 10.03 8.20 15.71
C LYS A 224 11.27 7.87 14.87
N MET A 225 11.06 7.44 13.61
CA MET A 225 12.15 7.00 12.73
C MET A 225 13.22 8.07 12.47
N ARG A 226 12.83 9.36 12.51
CA ARG A 226 13.75 10.48 12.33
C ARG A 226 13.55 11.49 13.46
N PRO A 227 14.56 11.73 14.31
CA PRO A 227 14.43 12.69 15.42
C PRO A 227 14.37 14.14 14.94
N THR A 228 14.75 14.40 13.69
CA THR A 228 14.82 15.73 13.10
C THR A 228 14.04 15.77 11.78
N GLU A 229 13.59 16.97 11.42
CA GLU A 229 13.01 17.28 10.12
C GLU A 229 13.97 16.95 8.95
N ALA A 230 13.48 17.12 7.72
CA ALA A 230 14.29 17.03 6.52
C ALA A 230 15.54 17.92 6.66
N LYS A 231 16.73 17.35 6.40
CA LYS A 231 18.00 18.08 6.42
C LYS A 231 18.15 18.93 5.16
N GLU A 232 17.35 19.99 5.07
CA GLU A 232 17.19 20.83 3.88
C GLU A 232 18.49 21.40 3.32
N THR A 233 19.48 21.63 4.18
CA THR A 233 20.81 22.18 3.82
C THR A 233 21.86 21.11 3.54
N ALA A 234 21.55 19.83 3.74
CA ALA A 234 22.49 18.74 3.48
C ALA A 234 22.73 18.54 1.98
N LYS A 235 23.86 17.90 1.65
CA LYS A 235 24.12 17.38 0.31
C LYS A 235 23.16 16.23 0.00
N LEU A 236 22.86 16.05 -1.28
CA LEU A 236 22.00 14.97 -1.76
C LEU A 236 22.63 13.59 -1.53
N SER A 237 21.81 12.63 -1.12
CA SER A 237 22.13 11.21 -1.25
C SER A 237 22.16 10.79 -2.72
N ASP A 238 22.75 9.63 -3.04
CA ASP A 238 22.81 9.17 -4.42
C ASP A 238 21.42 8.95 -5.02
N PHE A 239 20.49 8.40 -4.24
CA PHE A 239 19.08 8.28 -4.62
C PHE A 239 18.44 9.66 -4.94
N GLN A 240 18.68 10.67 -4.09
CA GLN A 240 18.16 12.03 -4.35
C GLN A 240 18.77 12.65 -5.60
N LYS A 241 20.05 12.38 -5.90
CA LYS A 241 20.69 12.85 -7.14
C LYS A 241 20.04 12.22 -8.36
N GLU A 242 19.74 10.93 -8.32
CA GLU A 242 19.05 10.23 -9.43
C GLU A 242 17.65 10.79 -9.68
N LEU A 243 16.90 11.11 -8.63
CA LEU A 243 15.59 11.77 -8.76
C LEU A 243 15.69 13.15 -9.44
N VAL A 244 16.70 13.95 -9.08
CA VAL A 244 16.95 15.24 -9.74
C VAL A 244 17.35 15.05 -11.20
N GLN A 245 18.19 14.06 -11.50
CA GLN A 245 18.59 13.76 -12.88
C GLN A 245 17.41 13.30 -13.74
N MET A 246 16.50 12.51 -13.19
CA MET A 246 15.25 12.15 -13.84
C MET A 246 14.38 13.40 -14.12
N ALA A 247 14.22 14.27 -13.12
CA ALA A 247 13.50 15.54 -13.29
C ALA A 247 14.15 16.47 -14.34
N ALA A 248 15.48 16.43 -14.47
CA ALA A 248 16.21 17.16 -15.50
C ALA A 248 15.90 16.67 -16.91
N VAL A 249 15.60 15.38 -17.08
CA VAL A 249 15.09 14.87 -18.36
C VAL A 249 13.74 15.51 -18.70
N LEU A 250 12.80 15.53 -17.74
CA LEU A 250 11.48 16.15 -17.90
C LEU A 250 11.57 17.66 -18.22
N ASN A 251 12.54 18.37 -17.63
CA ASN A 251 12.75 19.79 -17.90
C ASN A 251 13.42 20.08 -19.24
N GLY A 252 14.05 19.08 -19.89
CA GLY A 252 14.91 19.26 -21.06
C GLY A 252 16.36 19.61 -20.73
N ASP A 253 16.71 19.74 -19.45
CA ASP A 253 18.04 20.11 -18.95
C ASP A 253 19.08 19.00 -19.15
N HIS A 254 18.65 17.79 -19.53
CA HIS A 254 19.55 16.71 -19.97
C HIS A 254 20.42 17.09 -21.19
N LYS A 255 20.07 18.16 -21.90
CA LYS A 255 20.85 18.71 -23.02
C LYS A 255 21.96 19.68 -22.60
N SER A 256 21.97 20.11 -21.33
CA SER A 256 23.01 21.01 -20.79
C SER A 256 24.30 20.25 -20.50
N ASP A 257 25.43 20.94 -20.62
CA ASP A 257 26.77 20.51 -20.17
C ASP A 257 26.89 20.29 -18.65
N MET A 258 25.85 20.63 -17.89
CA MET A 258 25.72 20.37 -16.47
C MET A 258 25.22 18.96 -16.15
N TYR A 259 24.56 18.28 -17.09
CA TYR A 259 24.03 16.93 -16.88
C TYR A 259 25.11 15.83 -17.06
N PRO A 260 25.06 14.70 -16.33
CA PRO A 260 24.17 14.41 -15.19
C PRO A 260 24.73 14.86 -13.84
N HIS A 261 26.05 14.96 -13.69
CA HIS A 261 26.69 15.04 -12.37
C HIS A 261 26.91 16.47 -11.86
N LYS A 262 27.24 17.44 -12.72
CA LYS A 262 27.50 18.83 -12.26
C LYS A 262 26.23 19.52 -11.78
N LEU A 263 25.08 19.16 -12.33
CA LEU A 263 23.76 19.66 -11.94
C LEU A 263 23.51 19.43 -10.44
N VAL A 264 23.81 18.22 -9.96
CA VAL A 264 23.49 17.79 -8.59
C VAL A 264 24.61 18.05 -7.58
N GLU A 265 25.83 18.35 -8.06
CA GLU A 265 27.05 18.43 -7.24
C GLU A 265 26.96 19.44 -6.08
N LYS A 266 26.28 20.56 -6.32
CA LYS A 266 26.18 21.69 -5.38
C LYS A 266 24.77 21.93 -4.86
N MET A 267 23.82 21.06 -5.16
CA MET A 267 22.45 21.19 -4.67
C MET A 267 22.34 20.78 -3.22
N THR A 268 21.59 21.56 -2.45
CA THR A 268 21.06 21.13 -1.16
C THR A 268 19.77 20.32 -1.35
N VAL A 269 19.36 19.57 -0.33
CA VAL A 269 18.07 18.83 -0.33
C VAL A 269 16.89 19.75 -0.66
N ALA A 270 16.81 20.95 -0.07
CA ALA A 270 15.72 21.90 -0.37
C ALA A 270 15.75 22.41 -1.83
N GLN A 271 16.94 22.68 -2.38
CA GLN A 271 17.08 23.10 -3.78
C GLN A 271 16.66 21.99 -4.74
N ALA A 272 17.06 20.74 -4.45
CA ALA A 272 16.65 19.57 -5.23
C ALA A 272 15.14 19.35 -5.17
N ALA A 273 14.53 19.42 -3.97
CA ALA A 273 13.09 19.28 -3.81
C ALA A 273 12.33 20.35 -4.60
N LYS A 274 12.77 21.62 -4.53
CA LYS A 274 12.19 22.71 -5.33
C LYS A 274 12.34 22.47 -6.83
N TYR A 275 13.49 21.97 -7.28
CA TYR A 275 13.75 21.68 -8.69
C TYR A 275 12.84 20.56 -9.21
N VAL A 276 12.74 19.44 -8.47
CA VAL A 276 11.89 18.29 -8.84
C VAL A 276 10.42 18.69 -8.84
N ASN A 277 9.93 19.40 -7.82
CA ASN A 277 8.56 19.90 -7.78
C ASN A 277 8.27 20.87 -8.93
N GLY A 278 9.22 21.74 -9.28
CA GLY A 278 9.10 22.61 -10.45
C GLY A 278 9.00 21.84 -11.76
N ALA A 279 9.82 20.80 -11.93
CA ALA A 279 9.77 19.92 -13.10
C ALA A 279 8.43 19.18 -13.21
N PHE A 280 7.94 18.65 -12.09
CA PHE A 280 6.65 17.96 -12.03
C PHE A 280 5.48 18.90 -12.33
N ASN A 281 5.47 20.11 -11.75
CA ASN A 281 4.43 21.11 -12.04
C ASN A 281 4.45 21.52 -13.51
N LYS A 282 5.63 21.75 -14.09
CA LYS A 282 5.76 22.02 -15.53
C LYS A 282 5.23 20.86 -16.36
N PHE A 283 5.54 19.62 -16.00
CA PHE A 283 4.97 18.45 -16.67
C PHE A 283 3.44 18.44 -16.58
N CYS A 284 2.85 18.63 -15.40
CA CYS A 284 1.41 18.72 -15.21
C CYS A 284 0.77 19.86 -16.03
N ASP A 285 1.39 21.05 -16.04
CA ASP A 285 0.92 22.21 -16.80
C ASP A 285 0.94 21.93 -18.30
N GLU A 286 1.99 21.30 -18.82
CA GLU A 286 2.07 20.91 -20.24
C GLU A 286 1.05 19.82 -20.59
N CYS A 287 0.81 18.85 -19.69
CA CYS A 287 -0.28 17.87 -19.85
C CYS A 287 -1.65 18.55 -19.91
N GLN A 288 -1.89 19.59 -19.10
CA GLN A 288 -3.13 20.36 -19.13
C GLN A 288 -3.25 21.23 -20.40
N ARG A 289 -2.18 21.91 -20.80
CA ARG A 289 -2.12 22.75 -22.01
C ARG A 289 -2.25 21.97 -23.30
N GLY A 290 -1.80 20.71 -23.29
CA GLY A 290 -1.96 19.81 -24.41
C GLY A 290 -3.41 19.69 -24.87
N GLY A 291 -4.40 19.97 -24.00
CA GLY A 291 -5.83 19.96 -24.34
C GLY A 291 -6.36 18.59 -24.77
N ILE A 292 -5.49 17.58 -24.73
CA ILE A 292 -5.79 16.20 -25.06
C ILE A 292 -6.26 15.55 -23.77
N HIS A 293 -7.57 15.46 -23.62
CA HIS A 293 -8.21 14.77 -22.51
C HIS A 293 -8.17 13.26 -22.76
N GLU A 294 -7.01 12.58 -22.67
CA GLU A 294 -6.92 11.10 -22.71
C GLU A 294 -5.48 10.56 -22.57
N SER A 295 -5.32 9.23 -22.61
CA SER A 295 -4.02 8.54 -22.66
C SER A 295 -3.48 8.49 -24.10
N GLU A 296 -2.93 9.59 -24.61
CA GLU A 296 -2.32 9.62 -25.94
C GLU A 296 -0.80 9.41 -25.90
N ILE A 297 -0.28 8.73 -26.93
CA ILE A 297 1.15 8.59 -27.15
C ILE A 297 1.64 9.90 -27.80
N VAL A 298 2.45 10.66 -27.06
CA VAL A 298 3.18 11.79 -27.64
C VAL A 298 4.30 11.24 -28.53
N GLU A 299 4.08 11.23 -29.85
CA GLU A 299 5.16 11.00 -30.81
C GLU A 299 6.11 12.19 -30.78
N LEU A 300 7.24 12.04 -30.09
CA LEU A 300 8.31 13.04 -30.02
C LEU A 300 9.08 13.12 -31.35
N GLY A 301 8.42 13.65 -32.40
CA GLY A 301 9.04 13.98 -33.68
C GLY A 301 9.63 12.80 -34.45
N LYS A 302 10.08 13.07 -35.68
CA LYS A 302 10.67 12.05 -36.56
C LYS A 302 11.78 11.31 -35.82
N GLN A 303 11.64 9.98 -35.70
CA GLN A 303 12.77 9.14 -35.34
C GLN A 303 13.95 9.53 -36.22
N VAL A 304 15.10 9.80 -35.61
CA VAL A 304 16.35 9.88 -36.36
C VAL A 304 16.47 8.56 -37.09
N GLU A 305 16.41 8.60 -38.42
CA GLU A 305 16.61 7.41 -39.25
C GLU A 305 17.90 6.74 -38.76
N ARG A 306 17.76 5.52 -38.23
CA ARG A 306 18.95 4.70 -37.98
C ARG A 306 19.66 4.61 -39.32
N PRO A 307 20.94 5.04 -39.43
CA PRO A 307 21.67 4.85 -40.66
C PRO A 307 21.57 3.36 -40.99
N GLU A 308 21.07 3.04 -42.19
CA GLU A 308 20.78 1.68 -42.61
C GLU A 308 21.95 0.77 -42.23
N GLY A 309 21.72 -0.04 -41.20
CA GLY A 309 22.68 -1.04 -40.79
C GLY A 309 22.81 -1.98 -41.97
N ARG A 310 23.99 -1.97 -42.62
CA ARG A 310 24.30 -2.91 -43.70
C ARG A 310 23.82 -4.30 -43.30
N SER A 311 22.95 -4.87 -44.12
CA SER A 311 22.31 -6.17 -43.92
C SER A 311 23.30 -7.20 -43.39
N PHE A 312 22.82 -8.10 -42.52
CA PHE A 312 23.55 -9.27 -42.03
C PHE A 312 24.23 -10.05 -43.18
N ILE A 313 23.63 -10.05 -44.37
CA ILE A 313 24.16 -10.65 -45.61
C ILE A 313 25.49 -9.98 -46.01
N TYR A 314 25.62 -8.65 -45.90
CA TYR A 314 26.85 -7.92 -46.21
C TYR A 314 27.99 -8.24 -45.23
N LYS A 315 27.68 -8.58 -43.97
CA LYS A 315 28.67 -9.03 -42.99
C LYS A 315 29.08 -10.50 -43.21
N PHE A 316 28.16 -11.35 -43.67
CA PHE A 316 28.42 -12.77 -43.92
C PHE A 316 29.30 -13.01 -45.16
N PHE A 317 29.09 -12.24 -46.25
CA PHE A 317 29.88 -12.41 -47.48
C PHE A 317 31.27 -11.76 -47.45
N LYS A 318 31.58 -10.88 -46.49
CA LYS A 318 32.92 -10.30 -46.36
C LYS A 318 33.96 -11.26 -45.76
N CYS A 319 33.50 -12.32 -45.06
CA CYS A 319 34.38 -13.36 -44.52
C CYS A 319 34.64 -14.52 -45.51
N LEU A 320 33.95 -14.56 -46.67
CA LEU A 320 34.05 -15.64 -47.65
C LEU A 320 34.91 -15.31 -48.88
N VAL A 321 35.44 -14.08 -48.99
CA VAL A 321 36.24 -13.63 -50.16
C VAL A 321 37.69 -13.28 -49.77
N CYS A 322 38.22 -13.88 -48.70
CA CYS A 322 39.64 -13.82 -48.38
C CYS A 322 40.27 -15.23 -48.55
N HIS A 323 40.32 -15.69 -49.80
CA HIS A 323 41.27 -16.72 -50.27
C HIS A 323 41.46 -16.51 -51.77
N ASP A 324 42.45 -15.70 -52.12
CA ASP A 324 43.56 -16.00 -53.04
C ASP A 324 44.45 -14.75 -53.23
#